data_AF-H6NH38-F1
#
_entry.id   AF-H6NH38-F1
#
_cell.length_a   1.000
_cell.length_b   1.000
_cell.length_c   1.000
_cell.angle_alpha   90.00
_cell.angle_beta   90.00
_cell.angle_gamma   90.00
#
_symmetry.space_group_name_H-M   'P 1'
#
loop_
_entity.id
_entity.type
_entity.pdbx_description
1 polymer ?
#
loop_
_entity_poly.entity_id
_entity_poly.type
_entity_poly.pdbx_seq_one_letter_code
_entity_poly.pdbx_strand_id
1 'polypeptide(L)'
;MQDCVFCHVELEPKQRIVLENEHCMFLQLDTQEIPGAGVLVTKAHRESVFDLTPEEWNAVQPLLLQVKAYMEEAYRPDGYNIGWNCGAVGGQTLSHAHLHVLPRYADEFYAGKGIRHLYRSPENRRASASSGEQPE
;
A
#
# COMPACT_ATOMS: atom_id res chain seq x y z
N MET A 1 15.67 -12.05 -1.42
CA MET A 1 14.71 -12.73 -2.32
C MET A 1 14.24 -14.07 -1.76
N GLN A 2 15.14 -14.97 -1.32
CA GLN A 2 14.74 -16.29 -0.77
C GLN A 2 13.79 -16.21 0.44
N ASP A 3 13.84 -15.14 1.24
CA ASP A 3 12.96 -14.93 2.40
C ASP A 3 11.86 -13.88 2.16
N CYS A 4 11.59 -13.51 0.90
CA CYS A 4 10.57 -12.51 0.61
C CYS A 4 9.17 -13.12 0.62
N VAL A 5 8.35 -12.73 1.61
CA VAL A 5 6.95 -13.19 1.77
C VAL A 5 6.01 -12.84 0.61
N PHE A 6 6.44 -11.97 -0.30
CA PHE A 6 5.70 -11.70 -1.54
C PHE A 6 6.19 -12.53 -2.72
N CYS A 7 7.49 -12.87 -2.79
CA CYS A 7 7.97 -13.85 -3.77
C CYS A 7 7.49 -15.26 -3.44
N HIS A 8 7.38 -15.56 -2.14
CA HIS A 8 7.02 -16.85 -1.57
C HIS A 8 5.86 -16.65 -0.60
N VAL A 9 4.65 -16.56 -1.14
CA VAL A 9 3.42 -16.28 -0.36
C VAL A 9 3.17 -17.34 0.72
N GLU A 10 3.65 -18.56 0.50
CA GLU A 10 3.63 -19.67 1.45
C GLU A 10 4.42 -19.42 2.74
N LEU A 11 5.36 -18.47 2.75
CA LEU A 11 6.11 -18.10 3.96
C LEU A 11 5.25 -17.37 4.99
N GLU A 12 4.10 -16.82 4.58
CA GLU A 12 3.11 -16.22 5.46
C GLU A 12 1.79 -17.01 5.38
N PRO A 13 1.58 -18.02 6.25
CA PRO A 13 0.46 -18.97 6.13
C PRO A 13 -0.94 -18.34 6.18
N LYS A 14 -1.07 -17.13 6.75
CA LYS A 14 -2.34 -16.40 6.84
C LYS A 14 -2.57 -15.47 5.64
N GLN A 15 -1.62 -15.36 4.73
CA GLN A 15 -1.72 -14.53 3.53
C GLN A 15 -2.36 -15.33 2.41
N ARG A 16 -3.32 -14.70 1.72
CA ARG A 16 -4.03 -15.31 0.60
C ARG A 16 -3.97 -14.42 -0.62
N ILE A 17 -3.81 -15.06 -1.79
CA ILE A 17 -4.03 -14.41 -3.08
C ILE A 17 -5.53 -14.34 -3.32
N VAL A 18 -6.07 -13.13 -3.39
CA VAL A 18 -7.51 -12.88 -3.55
C VAL A 18 -7.86 -12.61 -5.01
N LEU A 19 -7.01 -11.84 -5.71
CA LEU A 19 -7.11 -11.56 -7.13
C LEU A 19 -5.70 -11.52 -7.71
N GLU A 20 -5.55 -11.84 -9.00
CA GLU A 20 -4.28 -11.71 -9.70
C GLU A 20 -4.47 -11.46 -11.19
N ASN A 21 -3.44 -10.92 -11.82
CA ASN A 21 -3.29 -10.87 -13.28
C ASN A 21 -1.89 -11.34 -13.68
N GLU A 22 -1.47 -11.06 -14.91
CA GLU A 22 -0.18 -11.50 -15.43
C GLU A 22 1.03 -11.02 -14.60
N HIS A 23 1.00 -9.78 -14.11
CA HIS A 23 2.16 -9.16 -13.45
C HIS A 23 1.97 -8.86 -11.97
N CYS A 24 0.74 -8.90 -11.46
CA CYS A 24 0.42 -8.46 -10.11
C CYS A 24 -0.55 -9.42 -9.41
N MET A 25 -0.54 -9.37 -8.09
CA MET A 25 -1.44 -10.10 -7.21
C MET A 25 -1.92 -9.18 -6.10
N PHE A 26 -3.15 -9.35 -5.66
CA PHE A 26 -3.70 -8.70 -4.48
C PHE A 26 -3.76 -9.72 -3.33
N LEU A 27 -3.10 -9.36 -2.23
CA LEU A 27 -2.86 -10.21 -1.08
C LEU A 27 -3.59 -9.65 0.13
N GLN A 28 -4.22 -10.52 0.91
CA GLN A 28 -4.80 -10.18 2.20
C GLN A 28 -4.35 -11.15 3.27
N LEU A 29 -4.14 -10.64 4.48
CA LEU A 29 -3.99 -11.46 5.68
C LEU A 29 -5.37 -11.75 6.27
N ASP A 30 -5.57 -12.97 6.75
CA ASP A 30 -6.79 -13.40 7.46
C ASP A 30 -7.05 -12.61 8.75
N THR A 31 -6.00 -12.03 9.34
CA THR A 31 -6.07 -11.25 10.57
C THR A 31 -5.58 -9.84 10.31
N GLN A 32 -6.51 -8.90 10.09
CA GLN A 32 -6.23 -7.47 9.95
C GLN A 32 -7.17 -6.66 10.81
N GLU A 33 -6.63 -5.60 11.42
CA GLU A 33 -7.38 -4.66 12.26
C GLU A 33 -8.45 -3.92 11.45
N ILE A 34 -8.14 -3.62 10.18
CA ILE A 34 -9.06 -3.00 9.23
C ILE A 34 -9.59 -4.10 8.30
N PRO A 35 -10.91 -4.41 8.34
CA PRO A 35 -11.50 -5.39 7.45
C PRO A 35 -11.26 -5.04 5.99
N GLY A 36 -10.87 -6.02 5.18
CA GLY A 36 -10.61 -5.79 3.76
C GLY A 36 -9.29 -5.11 3.45
N ALA A 37 -8.46 -4.72 4.42
CA ALA A 37 -7.12 -4.21 4.11
C ALA A 37 -6.29 -5.26 3.37
N GLY A 38 -5.33 -4.79 2.58
CA GLY A 38 -4.46 -5.67 1.81
C GLY A 38 -3.42 -4.91 1.02
N VAL A 39 -2.65 -5.65 0.23
CA VAL A 39 -1.58 -5.10 -0.62
C VAL A 39 -1.65 -5.66 -2.02
N LEU A 40 -1.51 -4.78 -3.03
CA LEU A 40 -1.29 -5.19 -4.42
C LEU A 40 0.22 -5.22 -4.67
N VAL A 41 0.74 -6.36 -5.11
CA VAL A 41 2.16 -6.65 -5.20
C VAL A 41 2.52 -7.11 -6.61
N THR A 42 3.68 -6.71 -7.12
CA THR A 42 4.22 -7.28 -8.37
C THR A 42 4.65 -8.73 -8.16
N LYS A 43 4.41 -9.60 -9.14
CA LYS A 43 4.91 -10.99 -9.10
C LYS A 43 6.43 -11.04 -9.22
N ALA A 44 7.00 -10.22 -10.11
CA ALA A 44 8.43 -10.00 -10.16
C ALA A 44 8.90 -9.21 -8.93
N HIS A 45 10.05 -9.58 -8.39
CA HIS A 45 10.66 -8.86 -7.28
C HIS A 45 11.21 -7.52 -7.76
N ARG A 46 10.54 -6.44 -7.39
CA ARG A 46 10.94 -5.05 -7.60
C ARG A 46 11.13 -4.42 -6.24
N GLU A 47 12.24 -3.77 -5.94
CA GLU A 47 12.45 -3.25 -4.58
C GLU A 47 11.40 -2.20 -4.21
N SER A 48 11.07 -1.31 -5.15
CA SER A 48 10.11 -0.23 -4.95
C SER A 48 9.25 0.00 -6.19
N VAL A 49 8.22 0.84 -6.03
CA VAL A 49 7.35 1.23 -7.15
C VAL A 49 8.11 1.91 -8.30
N PHE A 50 9.30 2.47 -8.02
CA PHE A 50 10.14 3.13 -9.01
C PHE A 50 10.89 2.17 -9.93
N ASP A 51 10.94 0.88 -9.57
CA ASP A 51 11.65 -0.16 -10.31
C ASP A 51 10.73 -0.95 -11.25
N LEU A 52 9.43 -0.63 -11.26
CA LEU A 52 8.43 -1.28 -12.11
C LEU A 52 8.69 -0.97 -13.59
N THR A 53 8.52 -1.98 -14.44
CA THR A 53 8.49 -1.78 -15.89
C THR A 53 7.17 -1.14 -16.33
N PRO A 54 7.09 -0.59 -17.55
CA PRO A 54 5.83 -0.07 -18.10
C PRO A 54 4.70 -1.10 -18.10
N GLU A 55 5.00 -2.37 -18.38
CA GLU A 55 4.03 -3.47 -18.40
C GLU A 55 3.49 -3.75 -16.99
N GLU A 56 4.37 -3.78 -15.99
CA GLU A 56 3.98 -3.95 -14.60
C GLU A 56 3.12 -2.78 -14.12
N TRP A 57 3.48 -1.54 -14.46
CA TRP A 57 2.66 -0.36 -14.18
C TRP A 57 1.27 -0.43 -14.80
N ASN A 58 1.18 -0.84 -16.07
CA ASN A 58 -0.08 -0.99 -16.79
C ASN A 58 -0.95 -2.13 -16.22
N ALA A 59 -0.35 -3.11 -15.56
CA ALA A 59 -1.07 -4.18 -14.88
C ALA A 59 -1.63 -3.78 -13.50
N VAL A 60 -1.04 -2.80 -12.82
CA VAL A 60 -1.51 -2.34 -11.50
C VAL A 60 -2.92 -1.75 -11.58
N GLN A 61 -3.17 -0.83 -12.52
CA GLN A 61 -4.45 -0.12 -12.61
C GLN A 61 -5.67 -1.05 -12.77
N PRO A 62 -5.73 -1.98 -13.75
CA PRO A 62 -6.90 -2.83 -13.93
C PRO A 62 -7.12 -3.76 -12.74
N LEU A 63 -6.04 -4.27 -12.12
CA LEU A 63 -6.17 -5.08 -10.91
C LEU A 63 -6.68 -4.26 -9.73
N LEU A 64 -6.21 -3.03 -9.54
CA LEU A 64 -6.69 -2.14 -8.47
C LEU A 64 -8.20 -1.84 -8.61
N LEU A 65 -8.71 -1.69 -9.84
CA LEU A 65 -10.14 -1.51 -10.08
C LEU A 65 -10.96 -2.78 -9.74
N GLN A 66 -10.43 -3.96 -10.05
CA GLN A 66 -11.05 -5.23 -9.63
C GLN A 66 -11.04 -5.39 -8.11
N VAL A 67 -9.93 -5.02 -7.45
CA VAL A 67 -9.84 -4.98 -5.99
C VAL A 67 -10.90 -4.06 -5.42
N LYS A 68 -11.07 -2.84 -5.97
CA LYS A 68 -12.14 -1.95 -5.52
C LYS A 68 -13.52 -2.63 -5.64
N ALA A 69 -13.84 -3.23 -6.79
CA ALA A 69 -15.13 -3.89 -6.99
C ALA A 69 -15.38 -5.01 -5.96
N TYR A 70 -14.37 -5.84 -5.73
CA TYR A 70 -14.37 -6.87 -4.69
C TYR A 70 -14.60 -6.26 -3.29
N MET A 71 -13.94 -5.14 -2.97
CA MET A 71 -14.08 -4.48 -1.67
C MET A 71 -15.50 -3.92 -1.44
N GLU A 72 -16.11 -3.33 -2.47
CA GLU A 72 -17.49 -2.83 -2.39
C GLU A 72 -18.48 -3.95 -2.06
N GLU A 73 -18.30 -5.13 -2.67
CA GLU A 73 -19.20 -6.26 -2.46
C GLU A 73 -18.99 -6.93 -1.10
N ALA A 74 -17.74 -7.24 -0.76
CA ALA A 74 -17.40 -8.02 0.42
C ALA A 74 -17.39 -7.22 1.72
N TYR A 75 -17.00 -5.93 1.66
CA TYR A 75 -16.70 -5.15 2.86
C TYR A 75 -17.40 -3.78 2.94
N ARG A 76 -17.97 -3.27 1.83
CA ARG A 76 -18.74 -2.01 1.76
C ARG A 76 -18.07 -0.82 2.48
N PRO A 77 -16.82 -0.48 2.14
CA PRO A 77 -16.13 0.63 2.81
C PRO A 77 -16.69 1.99 2.41
N ASP A 78 -16.56 2.97 3.31
CA ASP A 78 -16.99 4.36 3.07
C ASP A 78 -15.92 5.19 2.33
N GLY A 79 -14.70 4.68 2.24
CA GLY A 79 -13.59 5.33 1.55
C GLY A 79 -12.35 4.47 1.47
N TYR A 80 -11.27 5.04 0.94
CA TYR A 80 -10.00 4.32 0.77
C TYR A 80 -8.80 5.22 1.06
N ASN A 81 -7.73 4.63 1.58
CA ASN A 81 -6.39 5.14 1.40
C ASN A 81 -5.58 4.14 0.59
N ILE A 82 -4.91 4.66 -0.43
CA ILE A 82 -4.10 3.88 -1.35
C ILE A 82 -2.73 4.55 -1.40
N GLY A 83 -1.66 3.79 -1.18
CA GLY A 83 -0.32 4.36 -1.14
C GLY A 83 0.81 3.34 -1.24
N TRP A 84 1.95 3.82 -1.73
CA TRP A 84 3.21 3.09 -1.75
C TRP A 84 4.14 3.69 -0.70
N ASN A 85 4.81 2.83 0.06
CA ASN A 85 5.94 3.24 0.89
C ASN A 85 7.23 2.85 0.17
N CYS A 86 8.17 3.78 0.06
CA CYS A 86 9.42 3.58 -0.68
C CYS A 86 10.63 3.90 0.21
N GLY A 87 11.52 2.91 0.37
CA GLY A 87 12.67 2.96 1.24
C GLY A 87 12.31 2.97 2.73
N ALA A 88 13.29 2.66 3.58
CA ALA A 88 13.08 2.56 5.03
C ALA A 88 12.56 3.87 5.64
N VAL A 89 13.05 5.02 5.20
CA VAL A 89 12.60 6.36 5.68
C VAL A 89 11.16 6.66 5.24
N GLY A 90 10.73 6.14 4.09
CA GLY A 90 9.35 6.23 3.62
C GLY A 90 8.40 5.23 4.30
N GLY A 91 8.87 4.46 5.29
CA GLY A 91 8.07 3.47 6.01
C GLY A 91 7.96 2.12 5.30
N GLN A 92 8.80 1.84 4.30
CA GLN A 92 8.83 0.54 3.64
C GLN A 92 9.52 -0.48 4.55
N THR A 93 8.78 -1.50 5.00
CA THR A 93 9.30 -2.57 5.87
C THR A 93 9.76 -3.81 5.10
N LEU A 94 9.21 -4.03 3.91
CA LEU A 94 9.57 -5.11 3.01
C LEU A 94 10.06 -4.52 1.69
N SER A 95 11.29 -4.81 1.31
CA SER A 95 11.94 -4.36 0.05
C SER A 95 11.41 -5.12 -1.17
N HIS A 96 10.09 -5.07 -1.36
CA HIS A 96 9.40 -5.53 -2.55
C HIS A 96 8.19 -4.62 -2.75
N ALA A 97 8.04 -4.02 -3.92
CA ALA A 97 7.01 -3.06 -4.27
C ALA A 97 5.60 -3.59 -3.95
N HIS A 98 4.93 -2.94 -3.01
CA HIS A 98 3.55 -3.24 -2.65
C HIS A 98 2.74 -1.96 -2.45
N LEU A 99 1.58 -1.90 -3.09
CA LEU A 99 0.60 -0.84 -2.94
C LEU A 99 -0.35 -1.23 -1.82
N HIS A 100 -0.35 -0.46 -0.73
CA HIS A 100 -1.37 -0.60 0.29
C HIS A 100 -2.73 -0.19 -0.29
N VAL A 101 -3.73 -1.05 -0.12
CA VAL A 101 -5.13 -0.76 -0.40
C VAL A 101 -5.89 -0.91 0.91
N LEU A 102 -6.18 0.24 1.53
CA LEU A 102 -6.77 0.30 2.86
C LEU A 102 -8.20 0.84 2.73
N PRO A 103 -9.24 -0.02 2.79
CA PRO A 103 -10.60 0.44 2.99
C PRO A 103 -10.70 1.23 4.30
N ARG A 104 -11.59 2.23 4.34
CA ARG A 104 -11.80 3.12 5.47
C ARG A 104 -13.29 3.14 5.82
N TYR A 105 -13.59 3.28 7.10
CA TYR A 105 -14.94 3.21 7.64
C TYR A 105 -15.27 4.45 8.46
N ALA A 106 -16.50 4.94 8.38
CA ALA A 106 -16.91 6.17 9.06
C ALA A 106 -16.87 6.07 10.61
N ASP A 107 -16.95 4.87 11.15
CA ASP A 107 -16.97 4.57 12.59
C ASP A 107 -15.59 4.26 13.19
N GLU A 108 -14.54 4.24 12.38
CA GLU A 108 -13.18 4.00 12.87
C GLU A 108 -12.55 5.28 13.46
N PHE A 109 -11.65 5.11 14.43
CA PHE A 109 -11.05 6.23 15.17
C PHE A 109 -10.31 7.25 14.28
N TYR A 110 -9.70 6.77 13.19
CA TYR A 110 -8.95 7.60 12.26
C TYR A 110 -9.75 8.06 11.04
N ALA A 111 -11.08 7.92 11.02
CA ALA A 111 -11.92 8.38 9.92
C ALA A 111 -11.59 9.85 9.54
N GLY A 112 -11.43 10.11 8.25
CA GLY A 112 -11.03 11.42 7.72
C GLY A 112 -9.54 11.80 7.89
N LYS A 113 -8.73 10.98 8.57
CA LYS A 113 -7.26 11.14 8.63
C LYS A 113 -6.61 10.40 7.47
N GLY A 114 -6.37 11.09 6.36
CA GLY A 114 -5.68 10.56 5.18
C GLY A 114 -4.19 10.91 5.14
N ILE A 115 -3.54 10.70 3.99
CA ILE A 115 -2.09 10.89 3.76
C ILE A 115 -1.62 12.30 4.19
N ARG A 116 -2.45 13.34 4.01
CA ARG A 116 -2.14 14.72 4.44
C ARG A 116 -1.89 14.85 5.94
N HIS A 117 -2.49 13.98 6.75
CA HIS A 117 -2.29 13.97 8.20
C HIS A 117 -0.82 13.73 8.57
N LEU A 118 -0.10 12.93 7.78
CA LEU A 118 1.29 12.54 8.04
C LEU A 118 2.25 13.74 7.95
N TYR A 119 2.12 14.61 6.94
CA TYR A 119 3.11 15.66 6.67
C TYR A 119 2.63 17.08 6.95
N ARG A 120 1.34 17.29 7.24
CA ARG A 120 0.84 18.60 7.71
C ARG A 120 0.82 18.70 9.23
N SER A 121 1.23 17.67 9.97
CA SER A 121 1.39 17.79 11.42
C SER A 121 2.55 18.74 11.73
N PRO A 122 2.36 19.76 12.61
CA PRO A 122 3.46 20.57 13.12
C PRO A 122 4.57 19.75 13.79
N GLU A 123 4.25 18.54 14.26
CA GLU A 123 5.19 17.60 14.87
C GLU A 123 6.14 17.00 13.83
N ASN A 124 5.73 16.92 12.56
CA ASN A 124 6.52 16.37 11.46
C ASN A 124 7.27 17.47 10.67
N ARG A 125 7.89 18.41 11.38
CA ARG A 125 8.76 19.43 10.76
C ARG A 125 10.19 18.90 10.64
N ARG A 126 10.80 19.11 9.47
CA ARG A 126 12.24 18.85 9.31
C ARG A 126 13.03 19.84 10.15
N ALA A 127 13.91 19.34 11.01
CA ALA A 127 14.81 20.16 11.83
C ALA A 127 15.69 21.11 10.98
N SER A 128 16.02 20.71 9.75
CA SER A 128 16.80 21.52 8.81
C SER A 128 15.99 22.62 8.09
N ALA A 129 14.65 22.59 8.16
CA ALA A 129 13.79 23.58 7.49
C ALA A 129 13.49 24.80 8.38
N SER A 130 13.90 24.76 9.66
CA SER A 130 13.72 25.86 10.62
C SER A 130 14.87 26.87 10.68
N SER A 131 15.89 26.75 9.83
CA SER A 131 17.11 27.58 9.87
C SER A 131 17.51 28.24 8.54
N GLY A 132 16.58 28.47 7.61
CA GLY A 132 16.91 29.07 6.31
C GLY A 132 15.89 30.11 5.89
N GLU A 133 16.35 31.35 5.72
CA GLU A 133 15.68 32.43 4.99
C GLU A 133 15.10 31.91 3.67
N GLN A 134 13.90 32.38 3.33
CA GLN A 134 13.33 32.17 2.00
C GLN A 134 14.16 32.97 0.99
N PRO A 135 14.66 32.37 -0.11
CA PRO A 135 15.15 33.17 -1.23
C PRO A 135 13.94 33.85 -1.90
N GLU A 136 14.08 35.16 -2.14
CA GLU A 136 13.13 36.01 -2.89
C GLU A 136 12.83 35.49 -4.30
#